data_AF-A0AAD3ZKP0-F1
#
_entry.id   AF-A0AAD3ZKP0-F1
#
_cell.length_a   1.000
_cell.length_b   1.000
_cell.length_c   1.000
_cell.angle_alpha   90.00
_cell.angle_beta   90.00
_cell.angle_gamma   90.00
#
_symmetry.space_group_name_H-M   'P 1'
#
loop_
_entity.id
_entity.type
_entity.pdbx_description
1 polymer ?
#
loop_
_entity_poly.entity_id
_entity_poly.type
_entity_poly.pdbx_seq_one_letter_code
_entity_poly.pdbx_strand_id
1 'polypeptide(L)'
;MVEDRIIEECTRSFEVEGRNFTVKYFFCEEDAGGHSRFVIRAVLKESRDAGPETESRASVELTYIHPEVGRRIFDTLKRAEDPVFPVHLGDVVRDQIAATSLVEVRQY
;
A
#
# COMPACT_ATOMS: atom_id res chain seq x y z
N MET A 1 -10.70 -20.97 5.85
CA MET A 1 -11.24 -19.70 5.33
C MET A 1 -10.23 -18.65 5.73
N VAL A 2 -9.55 -18.02 4.77
CA VAL A 2 -8.56 -17.00 5.08
C VAL A 2 -9.35 -15.72 5.31
N GLU A 3 -9.47 -15.28 6.56
CA GLU A 3 -10.14 -14.03 6.89
C GLU A 3 -9.16 -12.90 6.63
N ASP A 4 -9.38 -12.15 5.54
CA ASP A 4 -8.65 -10.93 5.20
C ASP A 4 -9.22 -9.81 6.07
N ARG A 5 -8.51 -9.46 7.15
CA ARG A 5 -8.91 -8.41 8.07
C ARG A 5 -8.30 -7.09 7.64
N ILE A 6 -9.13 -6.19 7.13
CA ILE A 6 -8.70 -4.82 6.83
C ILE A 6 -8.35 -4.13 8.16
N ILE A 7 -7.07 -3.80 8.33
CA ILE A 7 -6.57 -3.06 9.48
C ILE A 7 -6.77 -1.56 9.25
N GLU A 8 -6.41 -1.06 8.08
CA GLU A 8 -6.53 0.36 7.74
C GLU A 8 -6.79 0.54 6.25
N GLU A 9 -7.55 1.56 5.88
CA GLU A 9 -7.72 1.98 4.50
C GLU A 9 -7.51 3.49 4.38
N CYS A 10 -7.01 3.92 3.22
CA CYS A 10 -6.79 5.32 2.91
C CYS A 10 -7.20 5.58 1.47
N THR A 11 -8.09 6.55 1.26
CA THR A 11 -8.45 6.99 -0.08
C THR A 11 -7.96 8.41 -0.30
N ARG A 12 -7.30 8.65 -1.43
CA ARG A 12 -6.84 9.96 -1.87
C ARG A 12 -7.32 10.21 -3.28
N SER A 13 -8.01 11.32 -3.48
CA SER A 13 -8.46 11.78 -4.79
C SER A 13 -7.74 13.07 -5.15
N PHE A 14 -7.24 13.15 -6.37
CA PHE A 14 -6.57 14.33 -6.90
C PHE A 14 -6.99 14.53 -8.36
N GLU A 15 -7.09 15.79 -8.75
CA GLU A 15 -7.41 16.19 -10.11
C GLU A 15 -6.12 16.61 -10.82
N VAL A 16 -5.83 16.01 -11.97
CA VAL A 16 -4.69 16.36 -12.81
C VAL A 16 -5.21 16.59 -14.23
N GLU A 17 -5.02 17.80 -14.74
CA GLU A 17 -5.39 18.20 -16.11
C GLU A 17 -6.85 17.84 -16.49
N GLY A 18 -7.80 18.03 -15.56
CA GLY A 18 -9.22 17.72 -15.78
C GLY A 18 -9.56 16.22 -15.73
N ARG A 19 -8.65 15.39 -15.20
CA ARG A 19 -8.90 13.98 -14.91
C ARG A 19 -8.91 13.76 -13.40
N ASN A 20 -9.89 13.01 -12.93
CA ASN A 20 -10.00 12.65 -11.53
C ASN A 20 -9.29 11.32 -11.28
N PHE A 21 -8.20 11.36 -10.54
CA PHE A 21 -7.49 10.17 -10.10
C PHE A 21 -7.84 9.89 -8.63
N THR A 22 -8.28 8.68 -8.34
CA THR A 22 -8.53 8.22 -6.99
C THR A 22 -7.63 7.04 -6.70
N VAL A 23 -6.73 7.19 -5.72
CA VAL A 23 -5.90 6.10 -5.22
C VAL A 23 -6.46 5.62 -3.89
N LYS A 24 -6.75 4.33 -3.80
CA LYS A 24 -7.19 3.65 -2.59
C LYS A 24 -6.12 2.68 -2.13
N TYR A 25 -5.63 2.87 -0.92
CA TYR A 25 -4.71 1.98 -0.24
C TYR A 25 -5.46 1.18 0.82
N PHE A 26 -5.20 -0.12 0.88
CA PHE A 26 -5.76 -1.04 1.87
C PHE A 26 -4.61 -1.76 2.55
N PHE A 27 -4.62 -1.76 3.87
CA PHE A 27 -3.73 -2.56 4.69
C PHE A 27 -4.54 -3.68 5.30
N CYS A 28 -4.27 -4.90 4.83
CA CYS A 28 -4.95 -6.11 5.23
C CYS A 28 -4.01 -7.01 6.02
N GLU A 29 -4.56 -7.72 6.98
CA GLU A 29 -3.90 -8.85 7.65
C GLU A 29 -4.60 -10.13 7.21
N GLU A 30 -3.82 -11.07 6.75
CA GLU A 30 -4.22 -12.39 6.30
C GLU A 30 -3.63 -13.41 7.29
N ASP A 31 -4.48 -14.20 7.96
CA ASP A 31 -4.00 -15.28 8.81
C ASP A 31 -3.64 -16.50 7.94
N ALA A 32 -2.34 -16.71 7.73
CA ALA A 32 -1.81 -17.81 6.93
C ALA A 32 -1.33 -18.93 7.85
N GLY A 33 -2.26 -19.61 8.52
CA GLY A 33 -1.99 -20.85 9.26
C GLY A 33 -1.16 -20.64 10.53
N GLY A 34 -1.49 -19.61 11.32
CA GLY A 34 -0.80 -19.28 12.58
C GLY A 34 0.32 -18.24 12.43
N HIS A 35 0.54 -17.71 11.23
CA HIS A 35 1.36 -16.54 10.98
C HIS A 35 0.50 -15.41 10.41
N SER A 36 0.52 -14.25 11.09
CA SER A 36 -0.06 -13.03 10.55
C SER A 36 0.77 -12.57 9.35
N ARG A 37 0.15 -12.60 8.17
CA ARG A 37 0.70 -12.05 6.93
C ARG A 37 0.05 -10.70 6.70
N PHE A 38 0.82 -9.72 6.27
CA PHE A 38 0.27 -8.40 5.96
C PHE A 38 0.24 -8.19 4.45
N VAL A 39 -0.76 -7.50 3.93
CA VAL A 39 -0.90 -7.23 2.50
C VAL A 39 -1.26 -5.76 2.35
N ILE A 40 -0.46 -5.02 1.59
CA ILE A 40 -0.79 -3.66 1.18
C ILE A 40 -1.30 -3.70 -0.25
N ARG A 41 -2.54 -3.27 -0.48
CA ARG A 41 -3.13 -3.16 -1.82
C ARG A 41 -3.28 -1.69 -2.17
N ALA A 42 -2.92 -1.31 -3.39
CA ALA A 42 -3.23 0.01 -3.94
C ALA A 42 -4.06 -0.14 -5.22
N VAL A 43 -5.11 0.65 -5.31
CA VAL A 43 -6.01 0.72 -6.47
C VAL A 43 -6.04 2.16 -6.94
N LEU A 44 -5.50 2.41 -8.11
CA LEU A 44 -5.65 3.67 -8.82
C LEU A 44 -6.84 3.56 -9.77
N LYS A 45 -7.76 4.49 -9.64
CA LYS A 45 -8.90 4.65 -10.53
C LYS A 45 -8.80 6.02 -11.19
N GLU A 46 -8.70 6.04 -12.52
CA GLU A 46 -8.80 7.25 -13.33
C GLU A 46 -10.22 7.36 -13.88
N SER A 47 -10.93 8.42 -13.50
CA SER A 47 -12.23 8.81 -14.03
C SER A 47 -12.06 10.05 -14.91
N ARG A 48 -12.51 9.97 -16.16
CA ARG A 48 -12.54 11.08 -17.11
C ARG A 48 -14.00 11.41 -17.44
N ASP A 49 -14.32 12.69 -17.62
CA ASP A 49 -15.68 13.14 -17.97
C ASP A 49 -16.21 12.56 -19.30
N ALA A 50 -15.32 12.14 -20.21
CA ALA A 50 -15.69 11.67 -21.55
C ALA A 50 -14.83 10.51 -22.05
N GLY A 51 -14.66 9.43 -21.27
CA GLY A 51 -13.90 8.27 -21.72
C GLY A 51 -14.04 7.03 -20.83
N PRO A 52 -13.51 5.87 -21.27
CA PRO A 52 -13.50 4.66 -20.45
C PRO A 52 -12.69 4.89 -19.17
N GLU A 53 -13.26 4.50 -18.04
CA GLU A 53 -12.57 4.51 -16.74
C GLU A 53 -11.37 3.56 -16.80
N THR A 54 -10.17 4.08 -16.52
CA THR A 54 -8.96 3.26 -16.48
C THR A 54 -8.66 2.91 -15.03
N GLU A 55 -8.61 1.63 -14.72
CA GLU A 55 -8.29 1.16 -13.38
C GLU A 55 -6.97 0.39 -13.39
N SER A 56 -6.07 0.75 -12.49
CA SER A 56 -4.81 0.06 -12.25
C SER A 56 -4.80 -0.45 -10.82
N ARG A 57 -4.61 -1.75 -10.66
CA ARG A 57 -4.52 -2.40 -9.35
C ARG A 57 -3.12 -2.95 -9.17
N ALA A 58 -2.53 -2.73 -8.00
CA ALA A 58 -1.36 -3.46 -7.56
C ALA A 58 -1.54 -3.89 -6.11
N SER A 59 -1.01 -5.06 -5.80
CA SER A 59 -0.99 -5.61 -4.45
C SER A 59 0.41 -6.05 -4.14
N VAL A 60 0.88 -5.68 -2.96
CA VAL A 60 2.19 -6.04 -2.44
C VAL A 60 1.96 -6.82 -1.16
N GLU A 61 2.40 -8.06 -1.18
CA GLU A 61 2.31 -8.95 -0.04
C GLU A 61 3.55 -8.79 0.83
N LEU A 62 3.34 -8.53 2.11
CA LEU A 62 4.36 -8.42 3.14
C LEU A 62 4.40 -9.73 3.93
N THR A 63 5.17 -10.67 3.40
CA THR A 63 5.36 -11.96 4.07
C THR A 63 6.47 -11.83 5.11
N TYR A 64 6.20 -12.25 6.36
CA TYR A 64 7.16 -12.25 7.48
C TYR A 64 7.62 -10.88 7.99
N ILE A 65 6.76 -9.87 7.94
CA ILE A 65 7.07 -8.53 8.43
C ILE A 65 6.25 -8.23 9.68
N HIS A 66 6.87 -7.63 10.70
CA HIS A 66 6.16 -7.20 11.90
C HIS A 66 5.01 -6.24 11.55
N PRO A 67 3.85 -6.34 12.24
CA PRO A 67 2.71 -5.44 12.03
C PRO A 67 3.10 -3.96 12.11
N GLU A 68 4.05 -3.63 12.97
CA GLU A 68 4.56 -2.27 13.16
C GLU A 68 5.27 -1.73 11.91
N VAL A 69 6.01 -2.57 11.20
CA VAL A 69 6.70 -2.20 9.96
C VAL A 69 5.67 -2.04 8.84
N GLY A 70 4.71 -2.97 8.71
CA GLY A 70 3.59 -2.82 7.77
C GLY A 70 2.81 -1.52 7.98
N ARG A 71 2.51 -1.19 9.25
CA ARG A 71 1.87 0.09 9.62
C ARG A 71 2.73 1.30 9.30
N ARG A 72 4.04 1.26 9.54
CA ARG A 72 4.95 2.37 9.18
C ARG A 72 5.00 2.62 7.68
N ILE A 73 5.08 1.55 6.89
CA ILE A 73 5.04 1.64 5.43
C ILE A 73 3.72 2.27 5.00
N PHE A 74 2.60 1.80 5.56
CA PHE A 74 1.29 2.35 5.27
C PHE A 74 1.14 3.83 5.67
N ASP A 75 1.61 4.22 6.86
CA ASP A 75 1.64 5.61 7.32
C ASP A 75 2.51 6.48 6.40
N THR A 76 3.61 5.93 5.88
CA THR A 76 4.45 6.61 4.89
C THR A 76 3.71 6.83 3.57
N LEU A 77 3.00 5.82 3.07
CA LEU A 77 2.16 5.96 1.86
C LEU A 77 1.04 6.99 2.05
N LYS A 78 0.44 7.02 3.25
CA LYS A 78 -0.61 7.96 3.65
C LYS A 78 -0.09 9.39 3.78
N ARG A 79 1.13 9.57 4.28
CA ARG A 79 1.79 10.87 4.49
C ARG A 79 2.61 11.36 3.31
N ALA A 80 2.89 10.51 2.32
CA ALA A 80 3.62 10.89 1.13
C ALA A 80 2.97 12.13 0.51
N GLU A 81 3.77 13.13 0.17
CA GLU A 81 3.26 14.35 -0.46
C GLU A 81 2.74 14.02 -1.87
N ASP A 82 3.46 13.13 -2.56
CA ASP A 82 3.05 12.55 -3.84
C ASP A 82 2.24 11.25 -3.66
N PRO A 83 1.17 11.06 -4.44
CA PRO A 83 0.42 9.82 -4.46
C PRO A 83 1.28 8.68 -5.01
N VAL A 84 1.51 7.65 -4.21
CA VAL A 84 2.22 6.45 -4.64
C VAL A 84 1.33 5.62 -5.56
N PHE A 85 1.64 5.67 -6.85
CA PHE A 85 0.92 4.88 -7.84
C PHE A 85 1.14 3.37 -7.60
N PRO A 86 0.16 2.52 -7.97
CA PRO A 86 0.24 1.07 -7.78
C PRO A 86 1.50 0.47 -8.42
N VAL A 87 1.97 1.03 -9.54
CA VAL A 87 3.21 0.62 -10.22
C VAL A 87 4.46 0.82 -9.35
N HIS A 88 4.48 1.87 -8.52
CA HIS A 88 5.59 2.18 -7.62
C HIS A 88 5.39 1.61 -6.22
N LEU A 89 4.18 1.11 -5.91
CA LEU A 89 3.88 0.55 -4.61
C LEU A 89 4.86 -0.58 -4.26
N GLY A 90 5.14 -1.49 -5.19
CA GLY A 90 6.08 -2.59 -4.99
C GLY A 90 7.49 -2.12 -4.63
N ASP A 91 8.00 -1.14 -5.36
CA ASP A 91 9.33 -0.57 -5.13
C ASP A 91 9.39 0.24 -3.84
N VAL A 92 8.43 1.14 -3.59
CA VAL A 92 8.38 1.95 -2.36
C VAL A 92 8.26 1.07 -1.13
N VAL A 93 7.39 0.07 -1.16
CA VAL A 93 7.22 -0.87 -0.06
C VAL A 93 8.51 -1.66 0.16
N ARG A 94 9.15 -2.18 -0.89
CA ARG A 94 10.41 -2.90 -0.79
C ARG A 94 11.56 -2.02 -0.28
N ASP A 95 11.63 -0.78 -0.74
CA ASP A 95 12.61 0.21 -0.29
C ASP A 95 12.42 0.54 1.19
N GLN A 96 11.19 0.75 1.64
CA GLN A 96 10.90 1.00 3.05
C GLN A 96 11.20 -0.22 3.93
N ILE A 97 10.97 -1.44 3.44
CA ILE A 97 11.37 -2.68 4.12
C ILE A 97 12.89 -2.76 4.19
N ALA A 98 13.58 -2.52 3.06
CA ALA A 98 15.04 -2.56 3.01
C ALA A 98 15.65 -1.52 3.95
N ALA A 99 15.13 -0.29 3.94
CA ALA A 99 15.52 0.78 4.85
C ALA A 99 15.25 0.40 6.31
N THR A 100 14.09 -0.17 6.63
CA THR A 100 13.76 -0.58 8.00
C THR A 100 14.62 -1.76 8.48
N SER A 101 14.83 -2.77 7.63
CA SER A 101 15.71 -3.92 7.92
C SER A 101 17.18 -3.52 8.04
N LEU A 102 17.64 -2.53 7.26
CA LEU A 102 18.99 -1.96 7.39
C LEU A 102 19.17 -1.15 8.68
N VAL A 103 18.10 -0.60 9.25
CA VAL A 103 18.14 0.14 10.52
C VAL A 103 18.12 -0.81 11.73
N GLU A 104 17.82 -2.10 11.55
CA GLU A 104 17.90 -3.11 12.61
C GLU A 104 19.33 -3.63 12.88
N VAL A 105 20.36 -2.80 12.66
CA VAL A 105 21.66 -2.99 13.30
C VAL A 105 21.56 -2.43 14.72
N ARG A 106 20.88 -3.16 15.62
CA ARG A 106 21.15 -3.01 17.05
C ARG A 106 22.50 -3.67 17.30
N GLN A 107 23.55 -2.86 17.34
CA GLN A 107 24.75 -3.21 18.08
C GLN A 107 24.34 -3.51 19.52
N TYR A 108 24.60 -4.73 19.98
CA TYR A 108 24.83 -5.07 21.39
C TYR A 108 26.15 -5.82 21.46
#